data_AF-A0A1F2WJF5-F1
#
_entry.id   AF-A0A1F2WJF5-F1
#
_cell.length_a   1.000
_cell.length_b   1.000
_cell.length_c   1.000
_cell.angle_alpha   90.00
_cell.angle_beta   90.00
_cell.angle_gamma   90.00
#
_symmetry.space_group_name_H-M   'P 1'
#
loop_
_entity.id
_entity.type
_entity.pdbx_description
1 polymer ?
#
loop_
_entity_poly.entity_id
_entity_poly.type
_entity_poly.pdbx_seq_one_letter_code
_entity_poly.pdbx_strand_id
1 'polypeptide(L)'
;MPKPQYPTAEGIWSLGSRAEKSYREVRLGAPYSQAVENFRKAVEAREDFDPGVLFVWGTMQATAVLNILKAAEEAFGEAGQAVVRKALNQAGHEAMKGLIESSEFPGDIDEMELVSYLLTGINTVLYASLEKPWVTSGERCEFDILWCPHQDRYTAFDCRVQRYFVEGMFQAIRDLGKPSITAWVEKLIPRGADCCHFVVERIGEKGGRHPWFAYSDELERRALKKMRGEE
;
A
#
# COMPACT_ATOMS: atom_id res chain seq x y z
N MET A 1 9.12 3.14 23.45
CA MET A 1 8.01 4.10 23.34
C MET A 1 6.70 3.37 23.62
N PRO A 2 5.69 4.01 24.21
CA PRO A 2 4.41 3.37 24.48
C PRO A 2 3.75 2.90 23.17
N LYS A 3 3.06 1.76 23.22
CA LYS A 3 2.24 1.29 22.08
C LYS A 3 1.18 2.35 21.75
N PRO A 4 0.83 2.52 20.46
CA PRO A 4 -0.26 3.41 20.09
C PRO A 4 -1.55 3.02 20.83
N GLN A 5 -2.24 4.01 21.39
CA GLN A 5 -3.53 3.82 22.06
C GLN A 5 -4.65 4.02 21.05
N TYR A 6 -5.60 3.08 21.04
CA TYR A 6 -6.78 3.12 20.18
C TYR A 6 -8.06 3.20 21.03
N PRO A 7 -9.08 3.96 20.61
CA PRO A 7 -9.11 4.79 19.40
C PRO A 7 -8.18 6.01 19.50
N THR A 8 -7.65 6.46 18.36
CA THR A 8 -6.86 7.70 18.26
C THR A 8 -7.58 8.71 17.37
N ALA A 9 -7.40 9.99 17.65
CA ALA A 9 -7.84 11.09 16.80
C ALA A 9 -6.75 11.54 15.81
N GLU A 10 -5.55 10.94 15.88
CA GLU A 10 -4.47 11.22 14.94
C GLU A 10 -4.65 10.45 13.63
N GLY A 11 -4.27 11.09 12.52
CA GLY A 11 -4.35 10.51 11.19
C GLY A 11 -5.76 10.50 10.60
N ILE A 12 -5.89 9.82 9.47
CA ILE A 12 -7.11 9.75 8.66
C ILE A 12 -7.37 8.35 8.14
N TRP A 13 -8.65 7.99 8.07
CA TRP A 13 -9.17 6.85 7.33
C TRP A 13 -9.68 7.29 5.94
N SER A 14 -10.26 6.38 5.17
CA SER A 14 -10.71 6.63 3.79
C SER A 14 -11.76 7.74 3.64
N LEU A 15 -12.50 8.06 4.70
CA LEU A 15 -13.46 9.17 4.76
C LEU A 15 -12.94 10.40 5.52
N GLY A 16 -11.66 10.40 5.89
CA GLY A 16 -11.03 11.49 6.64
C GLY A 16 -10.73 12.72 5.77
N SER A 17 -10.53 13.86 6.44
CA SER A 17 -10.21 15.13 5.80
C SER A 17 -8.74 15.50 6.00
N ARG A 18 -8.13 16.11 4.98
CA ARG A 18 -6.78 16.69 5.06
C ARG A 18 -6.81 18.22 5.21
N ALA A 19 -5.68 18.80 5.62
CA ALA A 19 -5.57 20.24 5.88
C ALA A 19 -5.46 21.06 4.59
N GLU A 20 -4.90 20.46 3.54
CA GLU A 20 -4.75 21.05 2.21
C GLU A 20 -6.11 21.42 1.62
N LYS A 21 -6.21 22.64 1.06
CA LYS A 21 -7.49 23.18 0.57
C LYS A 21 -8.02 22.40 -0.63
N SER A 22 -7.13 22.03 -1.55
CA SER A 22 -7.42 21.25 -2.76
C SER A 22 -7.99 19.86 -2.43
N TYR A 23 -7.65 19.26 -1.29
CA TYR A 23 -8.20 17.97 -0.88
C TYR A 23 -9.72 17.99 -0.63
N ARG A 24 -10.33 19.15 -0.35
CA ARG A 24 -11.79 19.25 -0.13
C ARG A 24 -12.60 18.88 -1.37
N GLU A 25 -11.99 19.03 -2.54
CA GLU A 25 -12.57 18.72 -3.84
C GLU A 25 -12.20 17.31 -4.33
N VAL A 26 -11.33 16.60 -3.60
CA VAL A 26 -10.96 15.22 -3.91
C VAL A 26 -12.05 14.27 -3.44
N ARG A 27 -12.38 13.29 -4.29
CA ARG A 27 -13.19 12.14 -3.92
C ARG A 27 -12.39 10.90 -4.25
N LEU A 28 -11.85 10.25 -3.23
CA LEU A 28 -11.17 8.98 -3.41
C LEU A 28 -12.20 7.88 -3.70
N GLY A 29 -11.98 7.20 -4.81
CA GLY A 29 -12.77 6.05 -5.23
C GLY A 29 -12.41 4.78 -4.47
N ALA A 30 -12.95 3.66 -4.95
CA ALA A 30 -12.55 2.33 -4.53
C ALA A 30 -12.55 1.42 -5.75
N PRO A 31 -11.54 0.53 -5.91
CA PRO A 31 -11.62 -0.50 -6.93
C PRO A 31 -12.82 -1.41 -6.66
N TYR A 32 -13.26 -2.12 -7.70
CA TYR A 32 -14.38 -3.06 -7.60
C TYR A 32 -15.68 -2.39 -7.15
N SER A 33 -15.96 -1.16 -7.61
CA SER A 33 -17.08 -0.31 -7.17
C SER A 33 -18.42 -1.05 -7.06
N GLN A 34 -18.77 -1.86 -8.05
CA GLN A 34 -20.01 -2.65 -8.03
C GLN A 34 -20.03 -3.69 -6.89
N ALA A 35 -18.91 -4.37 -6.64
CA ALA A 35 -18.80 -5.34 -5.56
C ALA A 35 -18.85 -4.66 -4.18
N VAL A 36 -18.17 -3.52 -4.03
CA VAL A 36 -18.20 -2.70 -2.81
C VAL A 36 -19.62 -2.21 -2.54
N GLU A 37 -20.34 -1.75 -3.56
CA GLU A 37 -21.72 -1.28 -3.43
C GLU A 37 -22.69 -2.42 -3.06
N ASN A 38 -22.53 -3.60 -3.68
CA ASN A 38 -23.31 -4.77 -3.32
C ASN A 38 -23.03 -5.22 -1.87
N PHE A 39 -21.76 -5.14 -1.44
CA PHE A 39 -21.40 -5.42 -0.06
C PHE A 39 -22.07 -4.44 0.92
N ARG A 40 -22.01 -3.13 0.64
CA ARG A 40 -22.69 -2.11 1.46
C ARG A 40 -24.18 -2.43 1.62
N LYS A 41 -24.88 -2.71 0.51
CA LYS A 41 -26.31 -3.09 0.53
C LYS A 41 -26.59 -4.38 1.30
N ALA A 42 -25.68 -5.35 1.26
CA ALA A 42 -25.86 -6.62 1.96
C ALA A 42 -25.74 -6.48 3.48
N VAL A 43 -24.99 -5.50 3.97
CA VAL A 43 -24.77 -5.25 5.40
C VAL A 43 -25.50 -4.02 5.93
N GLU A 44 -26.13 -3.23 5.06
CA GLU A 44 -26.88 -2.04 5.42
C GLU A 44 -28.00 -2.39 6.42
N ALA A 45 -28.05 -1.66 7.53
CA ALA A 45 -29.00 -1.87 8.64
C ALA A 45 -28.96 -3.26 9.30
N ARG A 46 -27.90 -4.06 9.08
CA ARG A 46 -27.71 -5.35 9.75
C ARG A 46 -26.98 -5.18 11.08
N GLU A 47 -27.72 -5.25 12.18
CA GLU A 47 -27.15 -5.20 13.54
C GLU A 47 -26.37 -6.47 13.91
N ASP A 48 -26.59 -7.57 13.19
CA ASP A 48 -25.91 -8.86 13.37
C ASP A 48 -24.59 -8.98 12.60
N PHE A 49 -24.20 -7.93 11.86
CA PHE A 49 -22.94 -7.92 11.12
C PHE A 49 -21.82 -7.27 11.93
N ASP A 50 -20.80 -8.05 12.28
CA ASP A 50 -19.54 -7.55 12.84
C ASP A 50 -18.50 -7.32 11.72
N PRO A 51 -18.11 -6.07 11.40
CA PRO A 51 -17.09 -5.79 10.39
C PRO A 51 -15.73 -6.46 10.67
N GLY A 52 -15.45 -6.79 11.93
CA GLY A 52 -14.23 -7.51 12.33
C GLY A 52 -14.08 -8.87 11.64
N VAL A 53 -15.17 -9.53 11.25
CA VAL A 53 -15.08 -10.83 10.55
C VAL A 53 -14.54 -10.69 9.12
N LEU A 54 -14.73 -9.53 8.47
CA LEU A 54 -14.07 -9.25 7.20
C LEU A 54 -12.58 -9.00 7.36
N PHE A 55 -12.17 -8.37 8.47
CA PHE A 55 -10.76 -8.23 8.80
C PHE A 55 -10.10 -9.61 9.02
N VAL A 56 -10.77 -10.54 9.71
CA VAL A 56 -10.31 -11.92 9.87
C VAL A 56 -10.17 -12.61 8.51
N TRP A 57 -11.20 -12.52 7.66
CA TRP A 57 -11.17 -13.10 6.31
C TRP A 57 -10.03 -12.51 5.47
N GLY A 58 -9.87 -11.19 5.43
CA GLY A 58 -8.80 -10.51 4.70
C GLY A 58 -7.41 -10.89 5.22
N THR A 59 -7.24 -10.96 6.54
CA THR A 59 -5.97 -11.38 7.17
C THR A 59 -5.62 -12.83 6.82
N MET A 60 -6.61 -13.72 6.73
CA MET A 60 -6.41 -15.09 6.27
C MET A 60 -5.95 -15.14 4.81
N GLN A 61 -6.58 -14.36 3.91
CA GLN A 61 -6.15 -14.28 2.51
C GLN A 61 -4.73 -13.71 2.38
N ALA A 62 -4.41 -12.64 3.10
CA ALA A 62 -3.07 -12.04 3.12
C ALA A 62 -2.01 -13.03 3.59
N THR A 63 -2.30 -13.77 4.66
CA THR A 63 -1.43 -14.83 5.19
C THR A 63 -1.24 -15.97 4.17
N ALA A 64 -2.31 -16.35 3.44
CA ALA A 64 -2.22 -17.36 2.39
C ALA A 64 -1.29 -16.91 1.26
N VAL A 65 -1.38 -15.66 0.81
CA VAL A 65 -0.48 -15.09 -0.21
C VAL A 65 0.98 -15.13 0.24
N LEU A 66 1.25 -14.74 1.50
CA LEU A 66 2.59 -14.83 2.07
C LEU A 66 3.12 -16.28 2.11
N ASN A 67 2.27 -17.23 2.47
CA ASN A 67 2.64 -18.65 2.49
C ASN A 67 2.86 -19.21 1.08
N ILE A 68 2.08 -18.78 0.08
CA ILE A 68 2.29 -19.13 -1.33
C ILE A 68 3.66 -18.62 -1.80
N LEU A 69 4.03 -17.37 -1.47
CA LEU A 69 5.36 -16.84 -1.79
C LEU A 69 6.47 -17.72 -1.20
N LYS A 70 6.38 -18.04 0.09
CA LYS A 70 7.38 -18.88 0.78
C LYS A 70 7.46 -20.29 0.21
N ALA A 71 6.32 -20.93 -0.05
CA ALA A 71 6.28 -22.26 -0.65
C ALA A 71 6.82 -22.26 -2.09
N ALA A 72 6.52 -21.22 -2.88
CA ALA A 72 7.05 -21.08 -4.23
C ALA A 72 8.57 -20.85 -4.22
N GLU A 73 9.08 -20.05 -3.29
CA GLU A 73 10.52 -19.89 -3.07
C GLU A 73 11.20 -21.21 -2.71
N GLU A 74 10.59 -22.01 -1.82
CA GLU A 74 11.13 -23.29 -1.39
C GLU A 74 11.16 -24.31 -2.52
N ALA A 75 10.08 -24.40 -3.29
CA ALA A 75 9.96 -25.36 -4.38
C ALA A 75 10.76 -24.97 -5.64
N PHE A 76 10.86 -23.67 -5.94
CA PHE A 76 11.31 -23.19 -7.26
C PHE A 76 12.35 -22.06 -7.22
N GLY A 77 12.78 -21.61 -6.04
CA GLY A 77 13.76 -20.53 -5.88
C GLY A 77 13.36 -19.24 -6.58
N GLU A 78 14.27 -18.68 -7.37
CA GLU A 78 14.07 -17.43 -8.13
C GLU A 78 12.87 -17.51 -9.10
N ALA A 79 12.65 -18.68 -9.73
CA ALA A 79 11.51 -18.87 -10.64
C ALA A 79 10.18 -18.78 -9.88
N GLY A 80 10.14 -19.31 -8.64
CA GLY A 80 8.98 -19.19 -7.75
C GLY A 80 8.68 -17.74 -7.37
N GLN A 81 9.72 -16.97 -7.01
CA GLN A 81 9.60 -15.54 -6.73
C GLN A 81 9.04 -14.77 -7.92
N ALA A 82 9.59 -15.01 -9.11
CA ALA A 82 9.17 -14.32 -10.33
C ALA A 82 7.69 -14.56 -10.67
N VAL A 83 7.21 -15.81 -10.53
CA VAL A 83 5.80 -16.15 -10.78
C VAL A 83 4.89 -15.44 -9.79
N VAL A 84 5.20 -15.50 -8.49
CA VAL A 84 4.37 -14.87 -7.45
C VAL A 84 4.40 -13.35 -7.59
N ARG A 85 5.57 -12.74 -7.75
CA ARG A 85 5.71 -11.29 -7.97
C ARG A 85 4.89 -10.82 -9.17
N LYS A 86 4.95 -11.52 -10.30
CA LYS A 86 4.14 -11.18 -11.48
C LYS A 86 2.64 -11.16 -11.16
N ALA A 87 2.14 -12.17 -10.45
CA ALA A 87 0.73 -12.25 -10.08
C ALA A 87 0.32 -11.11 -9.13
N LEU A 88 1.17 -10.79 -8.14
CA LEU A 88 0.90 -9.71 -7.19
C LEU A 88 1.01 -8.32 -7.83
N ASN A 89 1.94 -8.13 -8.76
CA ASN A 89 2.03 -6.92 -9.58
C ASN A 89 0.75 -6.73 -10.40
N GLN A 90 0.20 -7.80 -11.00
CA GLN A 90 -1.06 -7.72 -11.74
C GLN A 90 -2.23 -7.30 -10.83
N ALA A 91 -2.34 -7.89 -9.64
CA ALA A 91 -3.38 -7.54 -8.69
C ALA A 91 -3.25 -6.08 -8.19
N GLY A 92 -2.02 -5.64 -7.89
CA GLY A 92 -1.75 -4.25 -7.49
C GLY A 92 -2.05 -3.24 -8.60
N HIS A 93 -1.73 -3.58 -9.85
CA HIS A 93 -2.06 -2.76 -11.02
C HIS A 93 -3.56 -2.60 -11.19
N GLU A 94 -4.30 -3.71 -11.17
CA GLU A 94 -5.76 -3.71 -11.30
C GLU A 94 -6.44 -2.89 -10.20
N ALA A 95 -6.03 -3.08 -8.93
CA ALA A 95 -6.58 -2.34 -7.81
C ALA A 95 -6.29 -0.84 -7.89
N MET A 96 -5.07 -0.44 -8.27
CA MET A 96 -4.71 0.96 -8.42
C MET A 96 -5.44 1.62 -9.59
N LYS A 97 -5.53 0.93 -10.72
CA LYS A 97 -6.29 1.40 -11.88
C LYS A 97 -7.75 1.66 -11.50
N GLY A 98 -8.40 0.70 -10.84
CA GLY A 98 -9.78 0.86 -10.37
C GLY A 98 -9.94 1.99 -9.35
N LEU A 99 -8.97 2.18 -8.44
CA LEU A 99 -8.95 3.30 -7.53
C LEU A 99 -8.91 4.64 -8.29
N ILE A 100 -7.98 4.81 -9.23
CA ILE A 100 -7.81 6.07 -9.97
C ILE A 100 -9.03 6.36 -10.84
N GLU A 101 -9.53 5.38 -11.59
CA GLU A 101 -10.66 5.54 -12.51
C GLU A 101 -11.98 5.88 -11.78
N SER A 102 -12.10 5.51 -10.50
CA SER A 102 -13.26 5.83 -9.66
C SER A 102 -13.03 7.03 -8.74
N SER A 103 -11.87 7.70 -8.85
CA SER A 103 -11.55 8.90 -8.05
C SER A 103 -11.76 10.18 -8.86
N GLU A 104 -12.09 11.25 -8.16
CA GLU A 104 -12.21 12.60 -8.71
C GLU A 104 -11.13 13.51 -8.08
N PHE A 105 -10.42 14.24 -8.93
CA PHE A 105 -9.36 15.17 -8.53
C PHE A 105 -9.60 16.54 -9.19
N PRO A 106 -9.23 17.65 -8.54
CA PRO A 106 -9.23 18.98 -9.15
C PRO A 106 -8.33 19.03 -10.40
N GLY A 107 -8.73 19.82 -11.40
CA GLY A 107 -8.01 19.91 -12.67
C GLY A 107 -6.68 20.67 -12.59
N ASP A 108 -6.53 21.56 -11.60
CA ASP A 108 -5.37 22.45 -11.38
C ASP A 108 -4.55 22.07 -10.15
N ILE A 109 -4.61 20.80 -9.74
CA ILE A 109 -3.86 20.28 -8.60
C ILE A 109 -2.34 20.27 -8.86
N ASP A 110 -1.55 20.64 -7.85
CA ASP A 110 -0.10 20.46 -7.86
C ASP A 110 0.26 18.97 -8.02
N GLU A 111 1.31 18.67 -8.80
CA GLU A 111 1.68 17.27 -9.09
C GLU A 111 2.00 16.47 -7.82
N MET A 112 2.68 17.08 -6.85
CA MET A 112 3.06 16.40 -5.61
C MET A 112 1.88 16.29 -4.64
N GLU A 113 0.97 17.26 -4.62
CA GLU A 113 -0.32 17.11 -3.95
C GLU A 113 -1.12 15.94 -4.53
N LEU A 114 -1.20 15.84 -5.87
CA LEU A 114 -1.89 14.73 -6.54
C LEU A 114 -1.30 13.38 -6.15
N VAL A 115 0.02 13.25 -6.19
CA VAL A 115 0.70 12.03 -5.73
C VAL A 115 0.38 11.76 -4.26
N SER A 116 0.46 12.78 -3.38
CA SER A 116 0.17 12.59 -1.96
C SER A 116 -1.27 12.12 -1.72
N TYR A 117 -2.23 12.57 -2.53
CA TYR A 117 -3.62 12.13 -2.43
C TYR A 117 -3.85 10.73 -2.99
N LEU A 118 -3.13 10.37 -4.06
CA LEU A 118 -3.10 8.99 -4.56
C LEU A 118 -2.53 8.03 -3.51
N LEU A 119 -1.47 8.44 -2.81
CA LEU A 119 -0.91 7.68 -1.69
C LEU A 119 -1.91 7.55 -0.54
N THR A 120 -2.68 8.59 -0.21
CA THR A 120 -3.79 8.46 0.74
C THR A 120 -4.82 7.44 0.27
N GLY A 121 -5.17 7.40 -1.01
CA GLY A 121 -6.04 6.36 -1.57
C GLY A 121 -5.44 4.95 -1.39
N ILE A 122 -4.17 4.77 -1.72
CA ILE A 122 -3.45 3.50 -1.50
C ILE A 122 -3.52 3.11 -0.02
N ASN A 123 -3.12 4.01 0.88
CA ASN A 123 -2.98 3.72 2.30
C ASN A 123 -4.34 3.48 2.97
N THR A 124 -5.32 4.35 2.74
CA THR A 124 -6.59 4.32 3.46
C THR A 124 -7.66 3.44 2.81
N VAL A 125 -7.62 3.25 1.49
CA VAL A 125 -8.59 2.43 0.75
C VAL A 125 -8.04 1.04 0.47
N LEU A 126 -6.87 0.92 -0.16
CA LEU A 126 -6.33 -0.39 -0.58
C LEU A 126 -5.70 -1.15 0.57
N TYR A 127 -5.00 -0.44 1.46
CA TYR A 127 -4.33 -1.02 2.62
C TYR A 127 -5.12 -0.88 3.93
N ALA A 128 -6.30 -0.25 3.89
CA ALA A 128 -7.14 0.01 5.06
C ALA A 128 -6.31 0.45 6.29
N SER A 129 -5.36 1.35 6.08
CA SER A 129 -4.40 1.80 7.08
C SER A 129 -4.74 3.21 7.55
N LEU A 130 -4.44 3.48 8.82
CA LEU A 130 -4.57 4.82 9.40
C LEU A 130 -3.32 5.61 9.00
N GLU A 131 -3.52 6.65 8.20
CA GLU A 131 -2.43 7.43 7.62
C GLU A 131 -2.34 8.82 8.24
N LYS A 132 -1.14 9.37 8.37
CA LYS A 132 -0.89 10.79 8.60
C LYS A 132 0.05 11.32 7.51
N PRO A 133 -0.47 11.94 6.43
CA PRO A 133 0.32 12.41 5.30
C PRO A 133 0.71 13.89 5.39
N TRP A 134 1.79 14.28 4.70
CA TRP A 134 2.16 15.68 4.46
C TRP A 134 3.01 15.85 3.20
N VAL A 135 2.90 17.01 2.56
CA VAL A 135 3.76 17.41 1.44
C VAL A 135 4.92 18.24 1.98
N THR A 136 6.15 17.90 1.60
CA THR A 136 7.36 18.61 2.08
C THR A 136 7.88 19.63 1.07
N SER A 137 7.70 19.36 -0.23
CA SER A 137 8.08 20.24 -1.33
C SER A 137 7.37 19.81 -2.62
N GLY A 138 7.57 20.50 -3.74
CA GLY A 138 7.02 20.12 -5.06
C GLY A 138 7.59 18.83 -5.66
N GLU A 139 8.58 18.19 -5.02
CA GLU A 139 9.21 16.95 -5.51
C GLU A 139 9.15 15.81 -4.48
N ARG A 140 8.62 16.08 -3.28
CA ARG A 140 8.67 15.15 -2.15
C ARG A 140 7.45 15.26 -1.24
N CYS A 141 6.88 14.11 -0.90
CA CYS A 141 5.88 13.98 0.15
C CYS A 141 6.23 12.80 1.06
N GLU A 142 5.64 12.81 2.25
CA GLU A 142 5.92 11.82 3.28
C GLU A 142 4.61 11.44 3.96
N PHE A 143 4.60 10.27 4.59
CA PHE A 143 3.47 9.86 5.40
C PHE A 143 3.91 8.87 6.48
N ASP A 144 3.18 8.92 7.59
CA ASP A 144 3.23 7.91 8.62
C ASP A 144 2.02 6.99 8.50
N ILE A 145 2.26 5.68 8.56
CA ILE A 145 1.21 4.72 8.89
C ILE A 145 1.20 4.52 10.39
N LEU A 146 0.12 4.97 11.03
CA LEU A 146 -0.08 4.89 12.47
C LEU A 146 -0.67 3.54 12.88
N TRP A 147 -1.44 2.92 11.99
CA TRP A 147 -1.95 1.56 12.14
C TRP A 147 -2.05 0.87 10.78
N CYS A 148 -1.64 -0.39 10.71
CA CYS A 148 -1.79 -1.23 9.52
C CYS A 148 -2.45 -2.57 9.87
N PRO A 149 -3.36 -3.09 9.02
CA PRO A 149 -3.96 -4.42 9.20
C PRO A 149 -2.98 -5.56 9.47
N HIS A 150 -1.75 -5.45 8.97
CA HIS A 150 -0.75 -6.50 9.06
C HIS A 150 0.17 -6.37 10.29
N GLN A 151 0.14 -5.26 11.03
CA GLN A 151 1.15 -4.93 12.04
C GLN A 151 1.25 -5.97 13.18
N ASP A 152 0.13 -6.62 13.51
CA ASP A 152 0.04 -7.59 14.60
C ASP A 152 0.27 -9.04 14.12
N ARG A 153 0.46 -9.24 12.81
CA ARG A 153 0.57 -10.59 12.22
C ARG A 153 1.82 -10.82 11.39
N TYR A 154 2.35 -9.78 10.76
CA TYR A 154 3.52 -9.86 9.88
C TYR A 154 4.78 -9.51 10.66
N THR A 155 5.86 -10.23 10.37
CA THR A 155 7.21 -9.74 10.71
C THR A 155 7.61 -8.61 9.76
N ALA A 156 8.64 -7.85 10.12
CA ALA A 156 9.18 -6.81 9.24
C ALA A 156 9.63 -7.35 7.87
N PHE A 157 10.06 -8.61 7.79
CA PHE A 157 10.47 -9.22 6.53
C PHE A 157 9.25 -9.68 5.70
N ASP A 158 8.15 -10.08 6.35
CA ASP A 158 6.93 -10.48 5.64
C ASP A 158 6.31 -9.30 4.87
N CYS A 159 6.49 -8.06 5.33
CA CYS A 159 6.07 -6.85 4.62
C CYS A 159 6.65 -6.73 3.19
N ARG A 160 7.70 -7.49 2.84
CA ARG A 160 8.24 -7.51 1.47
C ARG A 160 7.20 -7.93 0.42
N VAL A 161 6.24 -8.78 0.78
CA VAL A 161 5.17 -9.20 -0.15
C VAL A 161 4.33 -8.00 -0.60
N GLN A 162 4.17 -7.00 0.27
CA GLN A 162 3.44 -5.77 -0.05
C GLN A 162 4.15 -4.94 -1.11
N ARG A 163 5.48 -5.09 -1.24
CA ARG A 163 6.24 -4.37 -2.25
C ARG A 163 5.85 -4.77 -3.67
N TYR A 164 5.49 -6.03 -3.90
CA TYR A 164 5.06 -6.51 -5.21
C TYR A 164 3.70 -5.92 -5.61
N PHE A 165 2.75 -5.84 -4.67
CA PHE A 165 1.51 -5.10 -4.93
C PHE A 165 1.80 -3.63 -5.30
N VAL A 166 2.63 -2.94 -4.52
CA VAL A 166 3.00 -1.53 -4.80
C VAL A 166 3.74 -1.36 -6.13
N GLU A 167 4.52 -2.35 -6.58
CA GLU A 167 5.11 -2.32 -7.93
C GLU A 167 4.04 -2.24 -9.01
N GLY A 168 3.00 -3.07 -8.90
CA GLY A 168 1.83 -3.01 -9.76
C GLY A 168 1.13 -1.66 -9.71
N MET A 169 0.97 -1.10 -8.50
CA MET A 169 0.34 0.21 -8.30
C MET A 169 1.15 1.33 -8.95
N PHE A 170 2.48 1.34 -8.80
CA PHE A 170 3.36 2.31 -9.46
C PHE A 170 3.34 2.17 -10.99
N GLN A 171 3.21 0.95 -11.50
CA GLN A 171 3.02 0.72 -12.93
C GLN A 171 1.70 1.34 -13.42
N ALA A 172 0.58 1.11 -12.71
CA ALA A 172 -0.71 1.69 -13.07
C ALA A 172 -0.72 3.23 -13.03
N ILE A 173 -0.10 3.84 -12.01
CA ILE A 173 0.08 5.30 -11.93
C ILE A 173 0.76 5.84 -13.19
N ARG A 174 1.88 5.22 -13.60
CA ARG A 174 2.62 5.62 -14.79
C ARG A 174 1.83 5.39 -16.08
N ASP A 175 1.17 4.24 -16.22
CA ASP A 175 0.40 3.90 -17.42
C ASP A 175 -0.78 4.86 -17.64
N LEU A 176 -1.30 5.47 -16.57
CA LEU A 176 -2.34 6.51 -16.59
C LEU A 176 -1.77 7.93 -16.74
N GLY A 177 -0.48 8.06 -17.07
CA GLY A 177 0.18 9.34 -17.31
C GLY A 177 0.35 10.21 -16.08
N LYS A 178 0.30 9.63 -14.87
CA LYS A 178 0.54 10.34 -13.61
C LYS A 178 2.04 10.40 -13.29
N PRO A 179 2.49 11.33 -12.42
CA PRO A 179 3.91 11.47 -12.09
C PRO A 179 4.56 10.15 -11.65
N SER A 180 5.75 9.88 -12.16
CA SER A 180 6.53 8.71 -11.75
C SER A 180 7.19 8.97 -10.39
N ILE A 181 7.08 8.01 -9.47
CA ILE A 181 7.51 8.17 -8.08
C ILE A 181 8.26 6.95 -7.59
N THR A 182 9.17 7.16 -6.64
CA THR A 182 9.73 6.09 -5.82
C THR A 182 9.42 6.35 -4.36
N ALA A 183 9.47 5.30 -3.56
CA ALA A 183 9.33 5.41 -2.12
C ALA A 183 10.35 4.53 -1.39
N TRP A 184 10.65 4.87 -0.14
CA TRP A 184 11.34 4.01 0.79
C TRP A 184 10.75 4.16 2.19
N VAL A 185 11.11 3.23 3.06
CA VAL A 185 10.61 3.17 4.42
C VAL A 185 11.78 3.30 5.39
N GLU A 186 11.70 4.24 6.32
CA GLU A 186 12.75 4.52 7.30
C GLU A 186 12.45 3.85 8.65
N LYS A 187 11.17 3.79 9.02
CA LYS A 187 10.69 3.16 10.25
C LYS A 187 9.62 2.13 9.93
N LEU A 188 9.54 1.06 10.74
CA LEU A 188 8.57 -0.01 10.57
C LEU A 188 8.00 -0.43 11.93
N ILE A 189 6.67 -0.44 12.07
CA ILE A 189 5.98 -0.95 13.27
C ILE A 189 6.43 -2.38 13.60
N PRO A 190 6.54 -3.33 12.64
CA PRO A 190 7.03 -4.67 12.94
C PRO A 190 8.50 -4.74 13.38
N ARG A 191 9.26 -3.64 13.33
CA ARG A 191 10.60 -3.49 13.92
C ARG A 191 10.58 -2.79 15.29
N GLY A 192 9.41 -2.56 15.86
CA GLY A 192 9.22 -1.90 17.15
C GLY A 192 9.15 -0.38 17.09
N ALA A 193 9.01 0.22 15.89
CA ALA A 193 8.71 1.64 15.77
C ALA A 193 7.25 1.93 16.18
N ASP A 194 6.99 3.19 16.50
CA ASP A 194 5.66 3.75 16.80
C ASP A 194 4.80 3.92 15.54
N CYS A 195 5.42 4.14 14.39
CA CYS A 195 4.78 4.20 13.07
C CYS A 195 5.65 3.53 11.99
N CYS A 196 5.06 3.29 10.82
CA CYS A 196 5.85 3.10 9.61
C CYS A 196 6.03 4.45 8.91
N HIS A 197 7.26 4.95 8.82
CA HIS A 197 7.55 6.24 8.20
C HIS A 197 8.03 6.02 6.77
N PHE A 198 7.30 6.60 5.80
CA PHE A 198 7.59 6.51 4.39
C PHE A 198 7.94 7.87 3.79
N VAL A 199 8.93 7.85 2.92
CA VAL A 199 9.32 8.99 2.09
C VAL A 199 9.06 8.64 0.63
N VAL A 200 8.46 9.58 -0.10
CA VAL A 200 8.16 9.46 -1.51
C VAL A 200 8.74 10.65 -2.26
N GLU A 201 9.43 10.36 -3.35
CA GLU A 201 10.04 11.36 -4.23
C GLU A 201 9.65 11.12 -5.68
N ARG A 202 9.55 12.21 -6.43
CA ARG A 202 9.39 12.15 -7.89
C ARG A 202 10.66 11.58 -8.51
N ILE A 203 10.49 10.68 -9.48
CA ILE A 203 11.58 10.22 -10.33
C ILE A 203 11.47 10.99 -11.65
N GLY A 204 12.50 11.75 -11.99
CA GLY A 204 12.62 12.33 -13.33
C GLY A 204 12.83 11.25 -14.40
N GLU A 205 12.84 11.64 -15.68
CA GLU A 205 12.98 10.71 -16.83
C GLU A 205 14.34 10.00 -16.96
N LYS A 206 15.18 10.02 -15.92
CA LYS A 206 16.54 9.48 -16.02
C LYS A 206 16.50 7.96 -16.21
N GLY A 207 17.18 7.49 -17.26
CA GLY A 207 17.36 6.07 -17.53
C GLY A 207 18.00 5.33 -16.36
N GLY A 208 17.49 4.13 -16.06
CA GLY A 208 17.93 3.32 -14.94
C GLY A 208 16.82 2.40 -14.44
N ARG A 209 17.15 1.45 -13.56
CA ARG A 209 16.17 0.59 -12.90
C ARG A 209 15.48 1.37 -11.80
N HIS A 210 14.15 1.32 -11.76
CA HIS A 210 13.33 2.00 -10.75
C HIS A 210 13.79 1.63 -9.32
N PRO A 211 14.07 2.59 -8.41
CA PRO A 211 14.67 2.30 -7.11
C PRO A 211 13.83 1.35 -6.24
N TRP A 212 12.50 1.50 -6.24
CA TRP A 212 11.61 0.53 -5.60
C TRP A 212 11.84 -0.91 -6.10
N PHE A 213 12.00 -1.10 -7.41
CA PHE A 213 12.09 -2.42 -8.03
C PHE A 213 13.44 -3.04 -7.68
N ALA A 214 14.51 -2.24 -7.74
CA ALA A 214 15.86 -2.64 -7.36
C ALA A 214 15.93 -3.14 -5.90
N TYR A 215 15.27 -2.45 -4.98
CA TYR A 215 15.24 -2.88 -3.58
C TYR A 215 14.38 -4.14 -3.36
N SER A 216 13.31 -4.34 -4.14
CA SER A 216 12.57 -5.60 -4.12
C SER A 216 13.45 -6.80 -4.53
N ASP A 217 14.30 -6.63 -5.55
CA ASP A 217 15.22 -7.70 -5.98
C ASP A 217 16.28 -8.00 -4.91
N GLU A 218 16.71 -6.99 -4.15
CA GLU A 218 17.60 -7.21 -3.01
C GLU A 218 16.92 -8.06 -1.93
N LEU A 219 15.65 -7.77 -1.62
CA LEU A 219 14.90 -8.56 -0.64
C LEU A 219 14.65 -10.00 -1.11
N GLU A 220 14.45 -10.21 -2.41
CA GLU A 220 14.35 -11.54 -3.04
C GLU A 220 15.63 -12.34 -2.88
N ARG A 221 16.77 -11.73 -3.23
CA ARG A 221 18.10 -12.36 -3.06
C ARG A 221 18.36 -12.70 -1.60
N ARG A 222 18.03 -11.80 -0.68
CA ARG A 222 18.15 -12.04 0.77
C ARG A 222 17.26 -13.17 1.27
N ALA A 223 16.04 -13.31 0.74
CA ALA A 223 15.15 -14.42 1.09
C ALA A 223 15.78 -15.77 0.71
N LEU A 224 16.32 -15.88 -0.50
CA LEU A 224 16.94 -17.12 -0.98
C LEU A 224 18.24 -17.44 -0.24
N LYS A 225 19.10 -16.43 0.00
CA LYS A 225 20.32 -16.61 0.81
C LYS A 225 20.00 -17.15 2.20
N LYS A 226 19.03 -16.54 2.89
CA LYS A 226 18.56 -17.00 4.20
C LYS A 226 18.08 -18.45 4.16
N MET A 227 17.35 -18.85 3.11
CA MET A 227 16.90 -20.23 2.96
C MET A 227 18.04 -21.22 2.71
N ARG A 228 19.11 -20.78 2.05
CA ARG A 228 20.33 -21.57 1.82
C ARG A 228 21.27 -21.61 3.04
N GLY A 229 20.98 -20.86 4.10
CA GLY A 229 21.86 -20.73 5.26
C GLY A 229 23.09 -19.85 5.00
N GLU A 230 23.04 -19.00 3.98
CA GLU A 230 24.08 -18.03 3.64
C GLU A 230 23.74 -16.70 4.34
N GLU A 231 24.44 -16.34 5.42
CA GLU A 231 24.34 -15.01 6.07
C GLU A 231 25.18 -13.96 5.32
#